data_AF-A0A660QPG5-F1
#
_entry.id   AF-A0A660QPG5-F1
#
_cell.length_a   1.000
_cell.length_b   1.000
_cell.length_c   1.000
_cell.angle_alpha   90.00
_cell.angle_beta   90.00
_cell.angle_gamma   90.00
#
_symmetry.space_group_name_H-M   'P 1'
#
loop_
_entity.id
_entity.type
_entity.pdbx_description
1 polymer ?
#
loop_
_entity_poly.entity_id
_entity_poly.type
_entity_poly.pdbx_seq_one_letter_code
_entity_poly.pdbx_strand_id
1 'polypeptide(L)'
;MKDKPLMCIEFDGISGGFNRKGRYIQRKFDKERKRKLELKLQIAQRDHFPFFVISYEEEERIPKHTHLMLIDSIIGQTIATKFFKEKVKNFRDSHQLSKVNEETFQDIVIQLEAELELEWDPIAKKVTEIEAFLMRKGLIKSWNYRYLEKPSLSPLKNLSDTSTLVERAKMLERVIWIGCRVVYTTIKGKTGATAWVRNIENEYVSPFIIAKNSAMLTALYKVLRLFKLDFNLFK
;
A
#
# COMPACT_ATOMS: atom_id res chain seq x y z
N MET A 1 8.67 -18.36 -18.26
CA MET A 1 7.79 -17.21 -18.57
C MET A 1 8.56 -16.30 -19.52
N LYS A 2 8.17 -16.23 -20.81
CA LYS A 2 8.86 -15.44 -21.83
C LYS A 2 8.29 -14.02 -21.87
N ASP A 3 9.14 -13.00 -21.74
CA ASP A 3 9.01 -11.57 -22.11
C ASP A 3 7.62 -10.90 -22.06
N LYS A 4 6.77 -11.27 -21.09
CA LYS A 4 5.50 -10.57 -20.86
C LYS A 4 5.72 -9.44 -19.87
N PRO A 5 5.25 -8.20 -20.16
CA PRO A 5 5.32 -7.12 -19.19
C PRO A 5 4.57 -7.51 -17.91
N LEU A 6 5.13 -7.16 -16.74
CA LEU A 6 4.52 -7.50 -15.46
C LEU A 6 3.37 -6.57 -15.09
N MET A 7 3.51 -5.30 -15.45
CA MET A 7 2.58 -4.20 -15.22
C MET A 7 2.94 -3.03 -16.14
N CYS A 8 2.11 -2.00 -16.15
CA CYS A 8 2.46 -0.70 -16.72
C CYS A 8 1.98 0.43 -15.81
N ILE A 9 2.82 1.46 -15.69
CA ILE A 9 2.57 2.67 -14.92
C ILE A 9 2.66 3.84 -15.89
N GLU A 10 1.57 4.58 -16.07
CA GLU A 10 1.51 5.79 -16.87
C GLU A 10 1.43 7.01 -15.94
N PHE A 11 2.37 7.94 -16.13
CA PHE A 11 2.33 9.22 -15.42
C PHE A 11 1.40 10.21 -16.14
N ASP A 12 0.46 10.78 -15.40
CA ASP A 12 -0.37 11.87 -15.87
C ASP A 12 0.08 13.23 -15.31
N GLY A 13 1.11 13.79 -15.94
CA GLY A 13 1.61 15.12 -15.61
C GLY A 13 0.70 16.28 -16.07
N ILE A 14 -0.26 16.03 -16.94
CA ILE A 14 -1.09 17.08 -17.57
C ILE A 14 -2.33 17.33 -16.73
N SER A 15 -3.19 16.31 -16.61
CA SER A 15 -4.44 16.45 -15.87
C SER A 15 -4.33 16.11 -14.39
N GLY A 16 -3.18 15.60 -13.94
CA GLY A 16 -2.92 15.20 -12.55
C GLY A 16 -3.84 14.10 -12.05
N GLY A 17 -4.36 13.27 -12.95
CA GLY A 17 -5.30 12.21 -12.62
C GLY A 17 -4.62 10.93 -12.17
N PHE A 18 -5.44 10.01 -11.65
CA PHE A 18 -5.02 8.68 -11.23
C PHE A 18 -6.12 7.67 -11.56
N ASN A 19 -5.85 6.37 -11.48
CA ASN A 19 -6.88 5.35 -11.63
C ASN A 19 -7.24 4.68 -10.30
N ARG A 20 -8.51 4.28 -10.17
CA ARG A 20 -9.02 3.50 -9.04
C ARG A 20 -10.09 2.54 -9.52
N LYS A 21 -10.00 1.26 -9.14
CA LYS A 21 -10.90 0.19 -9.59
C LYS A 21 -11.08 0.19 -11.12
N GLY A 22 -9.97 0.46 -11.80
CA GLY A 22 -9.82 0.67 -13.25
C GLY A 22 -10.70 1.74 -13.89
N ARG A 23 -11.16 2.72 -13.12
CA ARG A 23 -11.73 3.97 -13.64
C ARG A 23 -10.71 5.09 -13.52
N TYR A 24 -10.65 5.94 -14.54
CA TYR A 24 -9.80 7.12 -14.50
C TYR A 24 -10.48 8.26 -13.72
N ILE A 25 -9.77 8.81 -12.73
CA ILE A 25 -10.20 9.94 -11.92
C ILE A 25 -9.36 11.14 -12.32
N GLN A 26 -9.97 12.01 -13.11
CA GLN A 26 -9.32 13.21 -13.63
C GLN A 26 -9.40 14.37 -12.62
N ARG A 27 -8.30 15.11 -12.44
CA ARG A 27 -8.25 16.30 -11.56
C ARG A 27 -8.46 17.61 -12.31
N LYS A 28 -7.84 17.78 -13.47
CA LYS A 28 -8.08 18.90 -14.39
C LYS A 28 -8.82 18.41 -15.63
N PHE A 29 -9.93 19.05 -15.97
CA PHE A 29 -10.78 18.60 -17.08
C PHE A 29 -10.04 18.61 -18.41
N ASP A 30 -9.97 17.44 -19.05
CA ASP A 30 -9.48 17.24 -20.41
C ASP A 30 -10.20 16.01 -20.98
N LYS A 31 -11.16 16.28 -21.88
CA LYS A 31 -12.04 15.25 -22.45
C LYS A 31 -11.26 14.17 -23.21
N GLU A 32 -10.25 14.56 -23.97
CA GLU A 32 -9.48 13.62 -24.81
C GLU A 32 -8.54 12.79 -23.96
N ARG A 33 -7.88 13.38 -22.96
CA ARG A 33 -7.04 12.65 -22.01
C ARG A 33 -7.86 11.64 -21.23
N LYS A 34 -9.05 12.03 -20.75
CA LYS A 34 -9.99 11.13 -20.07
C LYS A 34 -10.37 9.95 -20.96
N ARG A 35 -10.83 10.21 -22.19
CA ARG A 35 -11.21 9.17 -23.15
C ARG A 35 -10.07 8.18 -23.42
N LYS A 36 -8.85 8.68 -23.65
CA LYS A 36 -7.67 7.85 -23.92
C LYS A 36 -7.30 6.94 -22.74
N LEU A 37 -7.26 7.49 -21.53
CA LEU A 37 -6.88 6.74 -20.34
C LEU A 37 -7.96 5.74 -19.93
N GLU A 38 -9.24 6.10 -20.05
CA GLU A 38 -10.35 5.17 -19.81
C GLU A 38 -10.31 3.98 -20.76
N LEU A 39 -10.04 4.19 -22.06
CA LEU A 39 -9.91 3.09 -23.02
C LEU A 39 -8.75 2.15 -22.64
N LYS A 40 -7.56 2.69 -22.30
CA LYS A 40 -6.42 1.88 -21.86
C LYS A 40 -6.75 1.04 -20.61
N LEU A 41 -7.40 1.67 -19.63
CA LEU A 41 -7.82 1.00 -18.40
C LEU A 41 -8.83 -0.12 -18.66
N GLN A 42 -9.81 0.10 -19.53
CA GLN A 42 -10.79 -0.93 -19.90
C GLN A 42 -10.14 -2.15 -20.56
N ILE A 43 -9.21 -1.92 -21.49
CA ILE A 43 -8.45 -3.00 -22.14
C ILE A 43 -7.63 -3.77 -21.09
N ALA A 44 -6.91 -3.05 -20.22
CA ALA A 44 -6.10 -3.66 -19.17
C ALA A 44 -6.94 -4.48 -18.17
N GLN A 45 -8.12 -3.98 -17.78
CA GLN A 45 -9.03 -4.70 -16.90
C GLN A 45 -9.54 -6.00 -17.54
N ARG A 46 -9.94 -5.95 -18.81
CA ARG A 46 -10.43 -7.12 -19.54
C ARG A 46 -9.37 -8.21 -19.63
N ASP A 47 -8.11 -7.80 -19.80
CA ASP A 47 -6.99 -8.72 -19.98
C ASP A 47 -6.29 -9.07 -18.64
N HIS A 48 -6.88 -8.70 -17.49
CA HIS A 48 -6.32 -8.87 -16.14
C HIS A 48 -4.86 -8.39 -16.03
N PHE A 49 -4.56 -7.26 -16.67
CA PHE A 49 -3.23 -6.67 -16.72
C PHE A 49 -3.13 -5.51 -15.72
N PRO A 50 -2.12 -5.49 -14.82
CA PRO A 50 -1.94 -4.38 -13.89
C PRO A 50 -1.54 -3.11 -14.63
N PHE A 51 -2.48 -2.15 -14.73
CA PHE A 51 -2.27 -0.85 -15.35
C PHE A 51 -2.61 0.25 -14.35
N PHE A 52 -1.63 1.11 -14.07
CA PHE A 52 -1.74 2.20 -13.13
C PHE A 52 -1.58 3.53 -13.85
N VAL A 53 -2.41 4.49 -13.49
CA VAL A 53 -2.25 5.89 -13.82
C VAL A 53 -1.98 6.62 -12.52
N ILE A 54 -0.86 7.32 -12.44
CA ILE A 54 -0.42 8.08 -11.27
C ILE A 54 -0.06 9.51 -11.67
N SER A 55 -0.08 10.45 -10.74
CA SER A 55 0.33 11.83 -10.94
C SER A 55 1.62 12.16 -10.17
N TYR A 56 2.18 13.35 -10.41
CA TYR A 56 3.43 13.81 -9.78
C TYR A 56 3.37 13.81 -8.25
N GLU A 57 2.19 13.91 -7.65
CA GLU A 57 2.07 13.82 -6.19
C GLU A 57 2.44 12.44 -5.63
N GLU A 58 2.45 11.38 -6.46
CA GLU A 58 2.95 10.06 -6.09
C GLU A 58 4.48 9.94 -6.23
N GLU A 59 5.16 10.97 -6.75
CA GLU A 59 6.62 11.11 -6.63
C GLU A 59 7.04 11.62 -5.25
N GLU A 60 6.10 11.83 -4.31
CA GLU A 60 6.44 12.25 -2.96
C GLU A 60 7.42 11.25 -2.33
N ARG A 61 8.65 11.73 -2.13
CA ARG A 61 9.73 10.91 -1.64
C ARG A 61 9.47 10.57 -0.17
N ILE A 62 9.45 9.28 0.12
CA ILE A 62 9.88 8.76 1.42
C ILE A 62 11.26 9.40 1.72
N PRO A 63 11.61 9.68 2.99
CA PRO A 63 12.85 10.36 3.36
C PRO A 63 14.01 10.16 2.38
N LYS A 64 14.48 11.25 1.75
CA LYS A 64 15.33 11.22 0.52
C LYS A 64 16.56 10.31 0.56
N HIS A 65 17.06 9.99 1.75
CA HIS A 65 18.22 9.11 1.96
C HIS A 65 17.91 7.62 1.76
N THR A 66 16.64 7.25 1.61
CA THR A 66 16.21 5.88 1.32
C THR A 66 16.38 5.49 -0.15
N HIS A 67 16.39 6.48 -1.05
CA HIS A 67 16.23 6.27 -2.50
C HIS A 67 14.93 5.56 -2.91
N LEU A 68 13.97 5.40 -1.99
CA LEU A 68 12.67 4.76 -2.24
C LEU A 68 11.59 5.81 -2.51
N MET A 69 10.63 5.42 -3.35
CA MET A 69 9.46 6.20 -3.75
C MET A 69 8.19 5.38 -3.52
N LEU A 70 7.03 6.05 -3.50
CA LEU A 70 5.73 5.36 -3.38
C LEU A 70 5.52 4.33 -4.50
N ILE A 71 6.08 4.59 -5.68
CA ILE A 71 6.07 3.69 -6.84
C ILE A 71 6.71 2.35 -6.53
N ASP A 72 7.76 2.31 -5.71
CA ASP A 72 8.41 1.05 -5.35
C ASP A 72 7.46 0.15 -4.53
N SER A 73 6.59 0.73 -3.69
CA SER A 73 5.55 -0.02 -2.98
C SER A 73 4.43 -0.48 -3.92
N ILE A 74 4.04 0.35 -4.90
CA ILE A 74 3.06 -0.04 -5.94
C ILE A 74 3.57 -1.26 -6.71
N ILE A 75 4.83 -1.22 -7.14
CA ILE A 75 5.50 -2.30 -7.87
C ILE A 75 5.55 -3.55 -6.97
N GLY A 76 6.06 -3.40 -5.75
CA GLY A 76 6.21 -4.50 -4.81
C GLY A 76 4.90 -5.20 -4.48
N GLN A 77 3.86 -4.45 -4.11
CA GLN A 77 2.53 -5.02 -3.85
C GLN A 77 1.90 -5.66 -5.08
N THR A 78 2.11 -5.10 -6.27
CA THR A 78 1.60 -5.69 -7.50
C THR A 78 2.22 -7.06 -7.75
N ILE A 79 3.54 -7.18 -7.58
CA ILE A 79 4.27 -8.43 -7.77
C ILE A 79 3.88 -9.44 -6.68
N ALA A 80 3.90 -9.03 -5.41
CA ALA A 80 3.48 -9.86 -4.27
C ALA A 80 2.07 -10.42 -4.47
N THR A 81 1.10 -9.57 -4.84
CA THR A 81 -0.29 -9.99 -5.07
C THR A 81 -0.42 -10.97 -6.24
N LYS A 82 0.34 -10.79 -7.32
CA LYS A 82 0.31 -11.74 -8.46
C LYS A 82 0.81 -13.12 -8.03
N PHE A 83 1.95 -13.18 -7.35
CA PHE A 83 2.50 -14.45 -6.86
C PHE A 83 1.62 -15.07 -5.78
N PHE A 84 1.01 -14.26 -4.91
CA PHE A 84 0.05 -14.72 -3.91
C PHE A 84 -1.15 -15.41 -4.57
N LYS A 85 -1.79 -14.74 -5.54
CA LYS A 85 -2.93 -15.31 -6.29
C LYS A 85 -2.55 -16.63 -6.98
N GLU A 86 -1.35 -16.71 -7.57
CA GLU A 86 -0.84 -17.93 -8.21
C GLU A 86 -0.61 -19.06 -7.20
N LYS A 87 0.08 -18.78 -6.09
CA LYS A 87 0.38 -19.77 -5.05
C LYS A 87 -0.89 -20.26 -4.35
N VAL A 88 -1.82 -19.37 -4.02
CA VAL A 88 -3.11 -19.74 -3.43
C VAL A 88 -3.90 -20.62 -4.39
N LYS A 89 -3.95 -20.26 -5.69
CA LYS A 89 -4.62 -21.10 -6.70
C LYS A 89 -3.99 -22.49 -6.78
N ASN A 90 -2.66 -22.57 -6.90
CA ASN A 90 -1.94 -23.85 -6.97
C ASN A 90 -2.14 -24.69 -5.71
N PHE A 91 -2.16 -24.06 -4.54
CA PHE A 91 -2.45 -24.74 -3.28
C PHE A 91 -3.86 -25.31 -3.26
N ARG A 92 -4.86 -24.55 -3.74
CA ARG A 92 -6.24 -25.01 -3.84
C ARG A 92 -6.42 -26.15 -4.84
N ASP A 93 -5.73 -26.07 -5.98
CA ASP A 93 -5.82 -27.08 -7.05
C ASP A 93 -5.07 -28.38 -6.66
N SER A 94 -4.02 -28.26 -5.85
CA SER A 94 -3.37 -29.41 -5.23
C SER A 94 -4.30 -29.99 -4.16
N HIS A 95 -4.55 -31.31 -4.16
CA HIS A 95 -5.44 -31.98 -3.21
C HIS A 95 -4.95 -31.96 -1.74
N GLN A 96 -4.10 -31.00 -1.37
CA GLN A 96 -3.61 -30.75 -0.02
C GLN A 96 -4.68 -30.09 0.86
N LEU A 97 -5.63 -29.36 0.27
CA LEU A 97 -6.76 -28.73 0.98
C LEU A 97 -7.63 -29.73 1.76
N SER A 98 -7.82 -30.95 1.26
CA SER A 98 -8.67 -31.95 1.94
C SER A 98 -8.12 -32.41 3.28
N LYS A 99 -6.84 -32.08 3.57
CA LYS A 99 -6.14 -32.44 4.82
C LYS A 99 -5.95 -31.26 5.77
N VAL A 100 -6.31 -30.04 5.37
CA VAL A 100 -6.07 -28.82 6.15
C VAL A 100 -7.41 -28.21 6.54
N ASN A 101 -7.62 -27.96 7.83
CA ASN A 101 -8.83 -27.28 8.29
C ASN A 101 -8.80 -25.79 7.90
N GLU A 102 -9.95 -25.12 7.98
CA GLU A 102 -10.10 -23.73 7.50
C GLU A 102 -9.21 -22.73 8.27
N GLU A 103 -9.02 -22.94 9.57
CA GLU A 103 -8.17 -22.10 10.42
C GLU A 103 -6.68 -22.20 10.02
N THR A 104 -6.16 -23.42 9.85
CA THR A 104 -4.78 -23.63 9.41
C THR A 104 -4.56 -23.08 8.00
N PHE A 105 -5.58 -23.18 7.13
CA PHE A 105 -5.52 -22.58 5.80
C PHE A 105 -5.42 -21.04 5.88
N GLN A 106 -6.19 -20.40 6.77
CA GLN A 106 -6.11 -18.96 6.97
C GLN A 106 -4.72 -18.54 7.46
N ASP A 107 -4.12 -19.26 8.41
CA ASP A 107 -2.78 -18.97 8.91
C ASP A 107 -1.71 -19.09 7.81
N ILE A 108 -1.76 -20.15 6.99
CA ILE A 108 -0.86 -20.32 5.84
C ILE A 108 -1.01 -19.16 4.87
N VAL A 109 -2.24 -18.74 4.60
CA VAL A 109 -2.53 -17.62 3.68
C VAL A 109 -1.96 -16.31 4.23
N ILE A 110 -2.16 -16.03 5.53
CA ILE A 110 -1.63 -14.83 6.19
C ILE A 110 -0.10 -14.83 6.17
N GLN A 111 0.52 -15.96 6.50
CA GLN A 111 1.97 -16.10 6.47
C GLN A 111 2.51 -15.88 5.06
N LEU A 112 1.88 -16.48 4.06
CA LEU A 112 2.29 -16.33 2.66
C LEU A 112 2.18 -14.87 2.18
N GLU A 113 1.10 -14.17 2.54
CA GLU A 113 0.93 -12.76 2.21
C GLU A 113 2.06 -11.91 2.83
N ALA A 114 2.36 -12.13 4.12
CA ALA A 114 3.45 -11.42 4.80
C ALA A 114 4.83 -11.73 4.22
N GLU A 115 5.12 -12.99 3.89
CA GLU A 115 6.38 -13.40 3.26
C GLU A 115 6.58 -12.73 1.90
N LEU A 116 5.54 -12.75 1.06
CA LEU A 116 5.59 -12.13 -0.27
C LEU A 116 5.68 -10.61 -0.19
N GLU A 117 5.03 -9.97 0.79
CA GLU A 117 5.19 -8.54 1.03
C GLU A 117 6.64 -8.20 1.38
N LEU A 118 7.27 -8.94 2.29
CA LEU A 118 8.67 -8.70 2.67
C LEU A 118 9.68 -9.05 1.57
N GLU A 119 9.34 -10.00 0.71
CA GLU A 119 10.17 -10.37 -0.45
C GLU A 119 10.16 -9.28 -1.53
N TRP A 120 8.98 -8.73 -1.84
CA TRP A 120 8.79 -7.89 -3.03
C TRP A 120 8.56 -6.40 -2.74
N ASP A 121 8.07 -6.00 -1.56
CA ASP A 121 7.93 -4.58 -1.18
C ASP A 121 9.19 -4.10 -0.43
N PRO A 122 10.07 -3.31 -1.09
CA PRO A 122 11.30 -2.83 -0.46
C PRO A 122 11.07 -1.87 0.70
N ILE A 123 9.93 -1.17 0.74
CA ILE A 123 9.56 -0.29 1.85
C ILE A 123 9.15 -1.14 3.05
N ALA A 124 8.31 -2.16 2.85
CA ALA A 124 7.92 -3.10 3.91
C ALA A 124 9.16 -3.79 4.51
N LYS A 125 10.05 -4.29 3.66
CA LYS A 125 11.31 -4.89 4.08
C LYS A 125 12.16 -3.94 4.93
N LYS A 126 12.33 -2.69 4.49
CA LYS A 126 13.13 -1.69 5.21
C LYS A 126 12.51 -1.32 6.56
N VAL A 127 11.18 -1.23 6.62
CA VAL A 127 10.44 -1.02 7.87
C VAL A 127 10.76 -2.13 8.86
N THR A 128 10.62 -3.40 8.45
CA THR A 128 10.88 -4.56 9.30
C THR A 128 12.33 -4.61 9.78
N GLU A 129 13.30 -4.35 8.89
CA GLU A 129 14.73 -4.33 9.25
C GLU A 129 15.04 -3.29 10.34
N ILE A 130 14.59 -2.04 10.15
CA ILE A 130 14.86 -0.94 11.10
C ILE A 130 14.10 -1.17 12.41
N GLU A 131 12.84 -1.56 12.33
CA GLU A 131 12.00 -1.82 13.50
C GLU A 131 12.59 -2.94 14.36
N ALA A 132 12.95 -4.08 13.75
CA ALA A 132 13.57 -5.19 14.45
C ALA A 132 14.89 -4.79 15.11
N PHE A 133 15.72 -3.98 14.43
CA PHE A 133 16.95 -3.46 15.04
C PHE A 133 16.67 -2.59 16.28
N LEU A 134 15.76 -1.61 16.15
CA LEU A 134 15.43 -0.69 17.25
C LEU A 134 14.75 -1.39 18.42
N MET A 135 13.91 -2.39 18.16
CA MET A 135 13.29 -3.24 19.19
C MET A 135 14.33 -4.09 19.91
N ARG A 136 15.24 -4.77 19.20
CA ARG A 136 16.34 -5.54 19.82
C ARG A 136 17.26 -4.69 20.70
N LYS A 137 17.42 -3.41 20.36
CA LYS A 137 18.17 -2.44 21.17
C LYS A 137 17.36 -1.83 22.32
N GLY A 138 16.08 -2.22 22.48
CA GLY A 138 15.19 -1.69 23.52
C GLY A 138 14.85 -0.19 23.34
N LEU A 139 15.04 0.36 22.14
CA LEU A 139 14.86 1.79 21.88
C LEU A 139 13.39 2.15 21.62
N ILE A 140 12.63 1.22 21.05
CA ILE A 140 11.18 1.31 20.84
C ILE A 140 10.48 0.41 21.87
N LYS A 141 9.44 0.95 22.51
CA LYS A 141 8.59 0.20 23.45
C LYS A 141 7.31 -0.31 22.79
N SER A 142 6.71 0.52 21.95
CA SER A 142 5.47 0.22 21.25
C SER A 142 5.25 1.19 20.11
N TRP A 143 4.28 0.90 19.25
CA TRP A 143 3.81 1.82 18.23
C TRP A 143 2.31 1.66 18.01
N ASN A 144 1.69 2.68 17.44
CA ASN A 144 0.30 2.64 17.00
C ASN A 144 0.16 3.42 15.69
N TYR A 145 -0.98 3.22 15.03
CA TYR A 145 -1.32 3.93 13.82
C TYR A 145 -2.81 4.22 13.73
N ARG A 146 -3.16 5.20 12.91
CA ARG A 146 -4.55 5.46 12.49
C ARG A 146 -4.59 5.85 11.03
N TYR A 147 -5.57 5.33 10.31
CA TYR A 147 -5.85 5.75 8.95
C TYR A 147 -6.55 7.11 8.92
N LEU A 148 -6.36 7.81 7.82
CA LEU A 148 -6.88 9.14 7.54
C LEU A 148 -7.42 9.15 6.10
N GLU A 149 -8.46 9.93 5.85
CA GLU A 149 -9.06 10.07 4.53
C GLU A 149 -9.19 11.55 4.13
N LYS A 150 -9.03 11.85 2.83
CA LYS A 150 -9.46 13.15 2.26
C LYS A 150 -10.32 12.96 1.01
N PRO A 151 -11.52 13.56 0.95
CA PRO A 151 -12.20 14.26 2.04
C PRO A 151 -12.45 13.36 3.25
N SER A 152 -12.46 13.94 4.46
CA SER A 152 -12.65 13.20 5.70
C SER A 152 -14.07 12.65 5.77
N LEU A 153 -14.19 11.38 6.14
CA LEU A 153 -15.50 10.76 6.35
C LEU A 153 -16.00 11.04 7.76
N SER A 154 -17.32 11.18 7.91
CA SER A 154 -17.94 11.27 9.22
C SER A 154 -17.61 10.02 10.06
N PRO A 155 -17.43 10.15 11.39
CA PRO A 155 -17.22 8.99 12.25
C PRO A 155 -18.36 7.99 12.11
N LEU A 156 -18.04 6.69 12.15
CA LEU A 156 -19.07 5.67 12.30
C LEU A 156 -19.73 5.84 13.67
N LYS A 157 -21.06 5.98 13.67
CA LYS A 157 -21.84 6.04 14.92
C LYS A 157 -22.02 4.65 15.55
N ASN A 158 -22.11 3.60 14.72
CA ASN A 158 -22.30 2.23 15.16
C ASN A 158 -21.62 1.25 14.20
N LEU A 159 -20.88 0.27 14.74
CA LEU A 159 -20.19 -0.76 13.95
C LEU A 159 -21.07 -2.00 13.70
N SER A 160 -22.16 -2.17 14.45
CA SER A 160 -23.07 -3.31 14.30
C SER A 160 -24.21 -3.07 13.30
N ASP A 161 -24.35 -1.84 12.80
CA ASP A 161 -25.40 -1.50 11.84
C ASP A 161 -24.88 -1.66 10.40
N THR A 162 -25.31 -2.74 9.75
CA THR A 162 -24.95 -3.05 8.36
C THR A 162 -25.32 -1.94 7.37
N SER A 163 -26.36 -1.15 7.64
CA SER A 163 -26.74 -0.02 6.77
C SER A 163 -25.68 1.09 6.79
N THR A 164 -25.14 1.40 7.98
CA THR A 164 -24.07 2.40 8.14
C THR A 164 -22.75 1.95 7.52
N LEU A 165 -22.48 0.64 7.48
CA LEU A 165 -21.31 0.08 6.81
C LEU A 165 -21.41 0.23 5.28
N VAL A 166 -22.59 -0.02 4.70
CA VAL A 166 -22.84 0.17 3.26
C VAL A 166 -22.72 1.65 2.88
N GLU A 167 -23.28 2.55 3.69
CA GLU A 167 -23.13 3.99 3.47
C GLU A 167 -21.66 4.42 3.54
N ARG A 168 -20.90 3.91 4.51
CA ARG A 168 -19.47 4.19 4.61
C ARG A 168 -18.69 3.66 3.41
N ALA A 169 -19.02 2.48 2.90
CA ALA A 169 -18.39 1.95 1.68
C ALA A 169 -18.62 2.89 0.48
N LYS A 170 -19.85 3.39 0.30
CA LYS A 170 -20.16 4.40 -0.73
C LYS A 170 -19.41 5.72 -0.51
N MET A 171 -19.24 6.13 0.75
CA MET A 171 -18.46 7.33 1.08
C MET A 171 -16.97 7.16 0.79
N LEU A 172 -16.39 5.98 1.01
CA LEU A 172 -15.01 5.66 0.66
C LEU A 172 -14.74 5.80 -0.85
N GLU A 173 -15.76 5.58 -1.70
CA GLU A 173 -15.65 5.88 -3.12
C GLU A 173 -15.44 7.37 -3.41
N ARG A 174 -15.75 8.29 -2.50
CA ARG A 174 -15.49 9.72 -2.69
C ARG A 174 -14.11 10.14 -2.18
N VAL A 175 -13.41 9.25 -1.47
CA VAL A 175 -12.10 9.53 -0.91
C VAL A 175 -11.04 9.52 -2.02
N ILE A 176 -10.35 10.65 -2.15
CA ILE A 176 -9.29 10.89 -3.13
C ILE A 176 -7.93 10.50 -2.55
N TRP A 177 -7.73 10.71 -1.25
CA TRP A 177 -6.48 10.42 -0.56
C TRP A 177 -6.70 9.49 0.61
N ILE A 178 -5.82 8.51 0.71
CA ILE A 178 -5.67 7.65 1.88
C ILE A 178 -4.37 8.05 2.57
N GLY A 179 -4.44 8.24 3.88
CA GLY A 179 -3.29 8.56 4.71
C GLY A 179 -3.18 7.62 5.88
N CYS A 180 -1.98 7.56 6.45
CA CYS A 180 -1.74 6.85 7.69
C CYS A 180 -0.84 7.70 8.58
N ARG A 181 -1.25 7.87 9.85
CA ARG A 181 -0.44 8.47 10.91
C ARG A 181 0.11 7.34 11.76
N VAL A 182 1.44 7.26 11.87
CA VAL A 182 2.14 6.30 12.74
C VAL A 182 2.85 7.05 13.87
N VAL A 183 2.77 6.51 15.08
CA VAL A 183 3.45 7.04 16.27
C VAL A 183 4.18 5.90 16.99
N TYR A 184 5.49 6.05 17.13
CA TYR A 184 6.36 5.21 17.93
C TYR A 184 6.55 5.81 19.33
N THR A 185 6.44 4.98 20.36
CA THR A 185 6.83 5.30 21.73
C THR A 185 8.23 4.78 21.97
N THR A 186 9.18 5.68 22.21
CA THR A 186 10.59 5.35 22.44
C THR A 186 10.99 5.65 23.89
N ILE A 187 12.19 5.24 24.28
CA ILE A 187 12.76 5.62 25.59
C ILE A 187 13.01 7.13 25.75
N LYS A 188 13.08 7.90 24.64
CA LYS A 188 13.27 9.36 24.62
C LYS A 188 11.97 10.14 24.36
N GLY A 189 10.82 9.47 24.36
CA GLY A 189 9.51 10.07 24.08
C GLY A 189 8.85 9.57 22.79
N LYS A 190 7.77 10.22 22.38
CA LYS A 190 6.97 9.82 21.22
C LYS A 190 7.47 10.51 19.94
N THR A 191 7.53 9.77 18.84
CA THR A 191 7.91 10.28 17.52
C THR A 191 7.03 9.64 16.45
N GLY A 192 6.67 10.37 15.40
CA GLY A 192 5.79 9.82 14.37
C GLY A 192 5.87 10.53 13.03
N ALA A 193 5.29 9.90 12.00
CA ALA A 193 5.10 10.49 10.69
C ALA A 193 3.68 10.26 10.16
N THR A 194 3.31 11.01 9.14
CA THR A 194 2.09 10.81 8.37
C THR A 194 2.50 10.69 6.92
N ALA A 195 1.96 9.71 6.20
CA ALA A 195 2.08 9.62 4.75
C ALA A 195 0.69 9.69 4.13
N TRP A 196 0.62 10.23 2.92
CA TRP A 196 -0.59 10.33 2.12
C TRP A 196 -0.30 9.74 0.73
N VAL A 197 -1.28 9.03 0.19
CA VAL A 197 -1.24 8.48 -1.16
C VAL A 197 -2.60 8.67 -1.81
N ARG A 198 -2.65 8.79 -3.13
CA ARG A 198 -3.93 8.73 -3.84
C ARG A 198 -4.60 7.40 -3.57
N ASN A 199 -5.92 7.43 -3.57
CA ASN A 199 -6.73 6.22 -3.48
C ASN A 199 -6.66 5.44 -4.81
N ILE A 200 -5.53 4.81 -5.08
CA ILE A 200 -5.27 3.99 -6.28
C ILE A 200 -5.73 2.53 -6.12
N GLU A 201 -6.67 2.30 -5.19
CA GLU A 201 -7.21 0.98 -4.85
C GLU A 201 -7.60 0.19 -6.11
N ASN A 202 -7.07 -1.01 -6.23
CA ASN A 202 -7.44 -1.98 -7.26
C ASN A 202 -7.16 -3.41 -6.76
N GLU A 203 -7.29 -4.40 -7.65
CA GLU A 203 -7.13 -5.82 -7.31
C GLU A 203 -5.69 -6.27 -6.98
N TYR A 204 -4.70 -5.39 -7.15
CA TYR A 204 -3.27 -5.66 -6.97
C TYR A 204 -2.64 -4.83 -5.84
N VAL A 205 -3.22 -3.69 -5.51
CA VAL A 205 -2.61 -2.69 -4.62
C VAL A 205 -3.63 -2.12 -3.65
N SER A 206 -3.22 -2.06 -2.38
CA SER A 206 -3.96 -1.41 -1.32
C SER A 206 -3.30 -0.06 -0.95
N PRO A 207 -3.96 1.09 -1.19
CA PRO A 207 -3.41 2.38 -0.78
C PRO A 207 -3.24 2.51 0.73
N PHE A 208 -3.98 1.74 1.52
CA PHE A 208 -3.82 1.68 2.98
C PHE A 208 -2.47 1.08 3.38
N ILE A 209 -2.05 -0.01 2.72
CA ILE A 209 -0.76 -0.66 2.98
C ILE A 209 0.38 0.29 2.57
N ILE A 210 0.30 0.90 1.38
CA ILE A 210 1.31 1.86 0.92
C ILE A 210 1.44 3.03 1.91
N ALA A 211 0.31 3.63 2.31
CA ALA A 211 0.30 4.75 3.24
C ALA A 211 0.89 4.37 4.61
N LYS A 212 0.54 3.17 5.12
CA LYS A 212 1.05 2.67 6.40
C LYS A 212 2.56 2.45 6.34
N ASN A 213 3.05 1.67 5.36
CA ASN A 213 4.47 1.34 5.25
C ASN A 213 5.32 2.60 5.03
N SER A 214 4.84 3.55 4.23
CA SER A 214 5.49 4.84 4.01
C SER A 214 5.56 5.69 5.29
N ALA A 215 4.46 5.72 6.07
CA ALA A 215 4.41 6.42 7.34
C ALA A 215 5.31 5.75 8.41
N MET A 216 5.32 4.42 8.47
CA MET A 216 6.19 3.65 9.37
C MET A 216 7.65 3.94 9.05
N LEU A 217 8.05 3.82 7.79
CA LEU A 217 9.43 4.06 7.36
C LEU A 217 9.87 5.48 7.72
N THR A 218 9.05 6.47 7.39
CA THR A 218 9.33 7.88 7.72
C THR A 218 9.44 8.10 9.23
N ALA A 219 8.59 7.46 10.03
CA ALA A 219 8.62 7.56 11.49
C ALA A 219 9.87 6.90 12.08
N LEU A 220 10.23 5.70 11.62
CA LEU A 220 11.42 4.97 12.04
C LEU A 220 12.71 5.75 11.72
N TYR A 221 12.79 6.41 10.57
CA TYR A 221 13.90 7.29 10.25
C TYR A 221 14.01 8.49 11.19
N LYS A 222 12.88 9.04 11.65
CA LYS A 222 12.90 10.06 12.72
C LYS A 222 13.38 9.47 14.05
N VAL A 223 13.04 8.23 14.35
CA VAL A 223 13.55 7.53 15.55
C VAL A 223 15.06 7.34 15.45
N LEU A 224 15.58 6.86 14.32
CA LEU A 224 17.03 6.74 14.09
C LEU A 224 17.75 8.08 14.32
N ARG A 225 17.18 9.20 13.83
CA ARG A 225 17.71 10.56 14.09
C ARG A 225 17.70 10.94 15.57
N LEU A 226 16.63 10.62 16.29
CA LEU A 226 16.50 10.89 17.74
C LEU A 226 17.60 10.19 18.56
N PHE A 227 18.11 9.06 18.06
CA PHE A 227 19.21 8.31 18.66
C PHE A 227 20.57 8.55 17.99
N LYS A 228 20.66 9.45 16.99
CA LYS A 228 21.87 9.72 16.22
C LYS A 228 22.51 8.45 15.60
N LEU A 229 21.66 7.53 15.17
CA LEU A 229 22.08 6.28 14.52
C LEU A 229 22.24 6.51 13.01
N ASP A 230 23.27 5.87 12.42
CA ASP A 230 23.52 5.97 10.98
C ASP A 230 22.47 5.19 10.17
N PHE A 231 21.99 5.81 9.09
CA PHE A 231 21.09 5.19 8.13
C PHE A 231 21.78 4.15 7.25
N ASN A 232 23.11 4.24 7.09
CA ASN A 232 23.89 3.29 6.32
C ASN A 232 23.88 1.87 6.91
N LEU A 233 23.44 1.70 8.16
CA LEU A 233 23.21 0.39 8.77
C LEU A 233 22.20 -0.47 8.00
N PHE A 234 21.43 0.13 7.10
CA PHE A 234 20.35 -0.51 6.35
C PHE A 234 20.44 -0.21 4.84
N LYS A 235 21.63 0.11 4.30
CA LYS A 235 21.83 0.23 2.85
C LYS A 235 22.04 -1.13 2.20
#